data_AF-A0A1Q6SM00-F1
#
_entry.id   AF-A0A1Q6SM00-F1
#
_cell.length_a   1.000
_cell.length_b   1.000
_cell.length_c   1.000
_cell.angle_alpha   90.00
_cell.angle_beta   90.00
_cell.angle_gamma   90.00
#
_symmetry.space_group_name_H-M   'P 1'
#
loop_
_entity.id
_entity.type
_entity.pdbx_description
1 polymer ?
#
loop_
_entity_poly.entity_id
_entity_poly.type
_entity_poly.pdbx_seq_one_letter_code
_entity_poly.pdbx_strand_id
1 'polypeptide(L)'
;MSVNGSGAPLYEATGPIAGKVTLSEDGRTAVITYRNVGDGLAASDGGKDVRGFTLCGKDGIPDRSLTFTARITGKDTVTIESDTAICGIAYNGIFDMVFGSDLNLVGSAGMPAGATYFRTDD
;
A
#
# COMPACT_ATOMS: atom_id res chain seq x y z
N MET A 1 -43.65 -18.30 3.57
CA MET A 1 -42.72 -18.04 2.46
C MET A 1 -41.42 -17.55 3.08
N SER A 2 -40.49 -18.46 3.39
CA SER A 2 -39.20 -18.11 3.99
C SER A 2 -38.21 -17.87 2.87
N VAL A 3 -37.74 -16.64 2.74
CA VAL A 3 -36.64 -16.30 1.83
C VAL A 3 -35.36 -16.83 2.44
N ASN A 4 -34.77 -17.83 1.80
CA ASN A 4 -33.41 -18.28 2.02
C ASN A 4 -32.46 -17.13 1.64
N GLY A 5 -32.06 -16.32 2.62
CA GLY A 5 -30.91 -15.43 2.47
C GLY A 5 -29.66 -16.30 2.40
N SER A 6 -29.18 -16.54 1.18
CA SER A 6 -27.92 -17.21 0.90
C SER A 6 -26.81 -16.61 1.77
N GLY A 7 -26.11 -17.46 2.52
CA GLY A 7 -24.90 -17.12 3.25
C GLY A 7 -23.81 -16.64 2.29
N ALA A 8 -23.88 -15.38 1.88
CA ALA A 8 -22.70 -14.67 1.45
C ALA A 8 -21.81 -14.58 2.70
N PRO A 9 -20.60 -15.15 2.69
CA PRO A 9 -19.65 -14.85 3.76
C PRO A 9 -19.57 -13.33 3.86
N LEU A 10 -19.55 -12.83 5.09
CA LEU A 10 -19.16 -11.47 5.41
C LEU A 10 -17.71 -11.29 4.91
N TYR A 11 -17.51 -11.14 3.60
CA TYR A 11 -16.40 -10.36 3.08
C TYR A 11 -16.71 -8.96 3.56
N GLU A 12 -16.37 -8.71 4.82
CA GLU A 12 -16.36 -7.40 5.41
C GLU A 12 -15.72 -6.47 4.40
N ALA A 13 -16.36 -5.33 4.17
CA ALA A 13 -15.91 -4.27 3.30
C ALA A 13 -14.64 -3.60 3.86
N THR A 14 -13.59 -4.39 4.10
CA THR A 14 -12.27 -3.95 4.53
C THR A 14 -11.44 -3.77 3.29
N GLY A 15 -10.83 -2.60 3.12
CA GLY A 15 -9.89 -2.39 2.03
C GLY A 15 -8.59 -3.18 2.19
N PRO A 16 -7.69 -3.08 1.21
CA PRO A 16 -6.43 -3.80 1.23
C PRO A 16 -5.64 -3.57 2.52
N ILE A 17 -5.05 -4.63 3.08
CA ILE A 17 -4.22 -4.55 4.29
C ILE A 17 -2.84 -5.07 3.94
N ALA A 18 -1.78 -4.31 4.20
CA ALA A 18 -0.42 -4.81 3.99
C ALA A 18 -0.17 -6.08 4.82
N GLY A 19 0.36 -7.11 4.18
CA GLY A 19 0.67 -8.40 4.79
C GLY A 19 2.16 -8.64 4.92
N LYS A 20 2.91 -8.48 3.82
CA LYS A 20 4.35 -8.72 3.77
C LYS A 20 5.04 -7.59 3.03
N VAL A 21 6.19 -7.17 3.52
CA VAL A 21 7.10 -6.27 2.79
C VAL A 21 8.43 -6.99 2.61
N THR A 22 8.95 -6.97 1.39
CA THR A 22 10.30 -7.47 1.07
C THR A 22 11.12 -6.35 0.49
N LEU A 23 12.34 -6.18 0.99
CA LEU A 23 13.32 -5.22 0.47
C LEU A 23 14.39 -5.98 -0.33
N SER A 24 14.81 -5.42 -1.45
CA SER A 24 15.95 -5.92 -2.23
C SER A 24 17.26 -5.78 -1.46
N GLU A 25 18.28 -6.56 -1.83
CA GLU A 25 19.60 -6.54 -1.17
C GLU A 25 20.29 -5.17 -1.26
N ASP A 26 20.08 -4.42 -2.34
CA ASP A 26 20.60 -3.06 -2.52
C ASP A 26 19.78 -1.98 -1.79
N GLY A 27 18.67 -2.38 -1.17
CA GLY A 27 17.77 -1.51 -0.44
C GLY A 27 16.95 -0.55 -1.31
N ARG A 28 16.92 -0.69 -2.64
CA ARG A 28 16.28 0.29 -3.54
C ARG A 28 14.90 -0.12 -4.04
N THR A 29 14.55 -1.38 -3.91
CA THR A 29 13.25 -1.91 -4.32
C THR A 29 12.55 -2.55 -3.15
N ALA A 30 11.31 -2.14 -2.92
CA ALA A 30 10.44 -2.81 -1.97
C ALA A 30 9.19 -3.34 -2.65
N VAL A 31 8.76 -4.52 -2.24
CA VAL A 31 7.51 -5.13 -2.70
C VAL A 31 6.61 -5.33 -1.49
N ILE A 32 5.43 -4.74 -1.55
CA ILE A 32 4.38 -4.86 -0.54
C ILE A 32 3.33 -5.81 -1.10
N THR A 33 3.08 -6.90 -0.39
CA THR A 33 1.98 -7.83 -0.66
C THR A 33 0.80 -7.49 0.24
N TYR A 34 -0.35 -7.18 -0.35
CA TYR A 34 -1.59 -6.86 0.33
C TYR A 34 -2.50 -8.07 0.47
N ARG A 35 -3.31 -8.08 1.53
CA ARG A 35 -4.43 -8.98 1.74
C ARG A 35 -5.73 -8.22 1.54
N ASN A 36 -6.86 -8.92 1.47
CA ASN A 36 -8.19 -8.33 1.33
C ASN A 36 -8.35 -7.46 0.07
N VAL A 37 -7.77 -7.88 -1.06
CA VAL A 37 -7.81 -7.14 -2.33
C VAL A 37 -8.97 -7.56 -3.26
N GLY A 38 -9.67 -8.65 -2.93
CA GLY A 38 -10.70 -9.24 -3.79
C GLY A 38 -10.13 -9.68 -5.14
N ASP A 39 -10.65 -9.11 -6.23
CA ASP A 39 -10.16 -9.40 -7.59
C ASP A 39 -8.80 -8.78 -7.89
N GLY A 40 -8.41 -7.74 -7.16
CA GLY A 40 -7.08 -7.17 -7.23
C GLY A 40 -7.02 -5.72 -6.74
N LEU A 41 -5.80 -5.21 -6.68
CA LEU A 41 -5.51 -3.81 -6.42
C LEU A 41 -5.80 -2.96 -7.65
N ALA A 42 -6.24 -1.73 -7.39
CA ALA A 42 -6.37 -0.70 -8.40
C ALA A 42 -5.97 0.67 -7.83
N ALA A 43 -5.58 1.57 -8.73
CA ALA A 43 -5.58 3.00 -8.42
C ALA A 43 -7.00 3.54 -8.69
N SER A 44 -7.57 4.30 -7.75
CA SER A 44 -8.94 4.83 -7.84
C SER A 44 -9.13 5.83 -8.97
N ASP A 45 -8.03 6.41 -9.48
CA ASP A 45 -8.00 7.29 -10.66
C ASP A 45 -7.85 6.52 -11.99
N GLY A 46 -7.78 5.19 -11.95
CA GLY A 46 -7.58 4.32 -13.11
C GLY A 46 -6.13 4.23 -13.61
N GLY A 47 -5.19 4.89 -12.93
CA GLY A 47 -3.76 4.82 -13.23
C GLY A 47 -3.10 3.50 -12.79
N LYS A 48 -1.79 3.40 -13.04
CA LYS A 48 -0.95 2.32 -12.49
C LYS A 48 -0.09 2.77 -11.31
N ASP A 49 0.10 4.07 -11.18
CA ASP A 49 0.94 4.66 -10.15
C ASP A 49 0.15 4.83 -8.85
N VAL A 50 0.79 4.45 -7.75
CA VAL A 50 0.21 4.51 -6.42
C VAL A 50 0.80 5.71 -5.68
N ARG A 51 -0.08 6.50 -5.06
CA ARG A 51 0.27 7.68 -4.27
C ARG A 51 0.06 7.40 -2.79
N GLY A 52 0.66 8.21 -1.93
CA GLY A 52 0.47 8.12 -0.47
C GLY A 52 1.57 7.39 0.30
N PHE A 53 2.66 7.01 -0.37
CA PHE A 53 3.84 6.49 0.30
C PHE A 53 4.78 7.60 0.77
N THR A 54 5.47 7.36 1.88
CA THR A 54 6.65 8.10 2.32
C THR A 54 7.73 7.08 2.65
N LEU A 55 8.95 7.30 2.16
CA LEU A 55 10.08 6.40 2.38
C LEU A 55 10.93 6.88 3.56
N CYS A 56 11.64 5.96 4.21
CA CYS A 56 12.64 6.27 5.22
C CYS A 56 14.03 5.97 4.65
N GLY A 57 14.91 6.96 4.69
CA GLY A 57 16.32 6.79 4.36
C GLY A 57 17.05 6.00 5.45
N LYS A 58 18.39 5.96 5.40
CA LYS A 58 19.21 5.16 6.34
C LYS A 58 19.09 5.58 7.81
N ASP A 59 18.65 6.80 8.10
CA ASP A 59 18.41 7.29 9.46
C ASP A 59 17.07 6.80 10.04
N GLY A 60 16.24 6.14 9.22
CA GLY A 60 14.93 5.64 9.62
C GLY A 60 13.89 6.74 9.84
N ILE A 61 14.18 7.97 9.41
CA ILE A 61 13.25 9.09 9.50
C ILE A 61 12.48 9.17 8.17
N PRO A 62 11.14 9.32 8.20
CA PRO A 62 10.37 9.57 6.98
C PRO A 62 10.89 10.82 6.24
N ASP A 63 11.35 10.63 5.02
CA ASP A 63 11.97 11.66 4.18
C ASP A 63 11.18 11.82 2.88
N ARG A 64 10.61 13.02 2.69
CA ARG A 64 9.81 13.38 1.52
C ARG A 64 10.63 13.82 0.32
N SER A 65 11.93 14.06 0.51
CA SER A 65 12.84 14.43 -0.58
C SER A 65 13.29 13.23 -1.41
N LEU A 66 13.07 12.01 -0.90
CA LEU A 66 13.40 10.78 -1.61
C LEU A 66 12.54 10.63 -2.85
N THR A 67 13.22 10.48 -3.99
CA THR A 67 12.57 10.21 -5.27
C THR A 67 12.30 8.72 -5.39
N PHE A 68 11.07 8.38 -5.79
CA PHE A 68 10.64 7.00 -6.00
C PHE A 68 9.46 6.92 -6.95
N THR A 69 9.19 5.71 -7.44
CA THR A 69 7.92 5.36 -8.08
C THR A 69 7.27 4.20 -7.36
N ALA A 70 5.95 4.21 -7.20
CA ALA A 70 5.18 3.09 -6.67
C ALA A 70 4.14 2.64 -7.70
N ARG A 71 4.11 1.34 -8.02
CA ARG A 71 3.26 0.76 -9.06
C ARG A 71 2.59 -0.52 -8.61
N ILE A 72 1.35 -0.72 -9.05
CA ILE A 72 0.71 -2.04 -8.95
C ILE A 72 1.38 -2.97 -9.97
N THR A 73 2.03 -4.02 -9.49
CA THR A 73 2.82 -4.96 -10.31
C THR A 73 2.24 -6.37 -10.38
N GLY A 74 1.20 -6.63 -9.59
CA GLY A 74 0.49 -7.90 -9.54
C GLY A 74 -0.90 -7.70 -8.96
N LYS A 75 -1.65 -8.82 -8.84
CA LYS A 75 -3.02 -8.82 -8.29
C LYS A 75 -3.07 -8.15 -6.91
N ASP A 76 -2.09 -8.43 -6.08
CA ASP A 76 -2.01 -8.06 -4.67
C ASP A 76 -0.69 -7.40 -4.31
N THR A 77 0.12 -7.00 -5.29
CA THR A 77 1.45 -6.44 -5.06
C THR A 77 1.60 -5.01 -5.55
N VAL A 78 2.22 -4.18 -4.70
CA VAL A 78 2.76 -2.87 -5.07
C VAL A 78 4.28 -2.94 -4.99
N THR A 79 4.95 -2.53 -6.06
CA THR A 79 6.41 -2.36 -6.09
C THR A 79 6.75 -0.89 -5.97
N ILE A 80 7.69 -0.59 -5.07
CA ILE A 80 8.28 0.72 -4.88
C ILE A 80 9.74 0.64 -5.33
N GLU A 81 10.15 1.56 -6.20
CA GLU A 81 11.52 1.71 -6.68
C GLU A 81 12.02 3.10 -6.31
N SER A 82 13.11 3.17 -5.55
CA SER A 82 13.74 4.42 -5.11
C SER A 82 15.14 4.57 -5.70
N ASP A 83 15.56 5.80 -5.94
CA ASP A 83 16.91 6.11 -6.42
C ASP A 83 17.99 5.84 -5.36
N THR A 84 17.58 5.81 -4.09
CA THR A 84 18.46 5.62 -2.93
C THR A 84 18.04 4.40 -2.12
N ALA A 85 18.99 3.83 -1.38
CA ALA A 85 18.67 2.75 -0.45
C ALA A 85 17.78 3.26 0.71
N ILE A 86 16.71 2.54 0.98
CA ILE A 86 15.73 2.82 2.04
C ILE A 86 15.79 1.75 3.13
N CYS A 87 15.32 2.10 4.32
CA CYS A 87 15.16 1.15 5.43
C CYS A 87 13.73 1.07 5.97
N GLY A 88 12.78 1.81 5.37
CA GLY A 88 11.40 1.80 5.81
C GLY A 88 10.44 2.47 4.84
N ILE A 89 9.16 2.15 4.98
CA ILE A 89 8.06 2.61 4.13
C ILE A 89 6.85 2.86 5.01
N ALA A 90 6.20 4.01 4.81
CA ALA A 90 4.90 4.32 5.36
C ALA A 90 3.90 4.51 4.22
N TYR A 91 2.73 3.88 4.33
CA TYR A 91 1.54 4.18 3.53
C TYR A 91 0.52 4.81 4.46
N ASN A 92 0.08 6.04 4.14
CA ASN A 92 -0.63 6.96 5.03
C ASN A 92 0.29 7.60 6.09
N GLY A 93 0.63 8.88 5.91
CA GLY A 93 1.73 9.55 6.62
C GLY A 93 1.35 10.09 8.01
N ILE A 94 2.31 9.97 8.95
CA ILE A 94 2.21 10.34 10.38
C ILE A 94 2.37 11.86 10.63
N PHE A 95 2.76 12.64 9.62
CA PHE A 95 2.97 14.08 9.76
C PHE A 95 1.87 14.85 9.02
N ASP A 96 1.32 15.85 9.72
CA ASP A 96 0.17 16.76 9.45
C ASP A 96 0.08 17.45 8.07
N MET A 97 0.84 17.00 7.07
CA MET A 97 0.77 17.40 5.67
C MET A 97 0.62 16.19 4.71
N VAL A 98 0.39 14.98 5.22
CA VAL A 98 -0.20 13.85 4.46
C VAL A 98 -1.63 13.60 4.94
N PHE A 99 -2.34 14.65 5.36
CA PHE A 99 -3.79 14.63 5.40
C PHE A 99 -4.32 15.30 4.14
N GLY A 100 -4.98 14.51 3.29
CA GLY A 100 -5.92 15.03 2.29
C GLY A 100 -5.79 14.45 0.89
N SER A 101 -6.73 13.58 0.53
CA SER A 101 -7.26 13.31 -0.82
C SER A 101 -6.47 12.53 -1.88
N ASP A 102 -5.14 12.39 -1.81
CA ASP A 102 -4.41 11.79 -2.94
C ASP A 102 -4.01 10.32 -2.75
N LEU A 103 -4.56 9.63 -1.74
CA LEU A 103 -4.47 8.17 -1.64
C LEU A 103 -5.33 7.55 -2.74
N ASN A 104 -4.73 6.73 -3.58
CA ASN A 104 -5.45 6.09 -4.67
C ASN A 104 -5.46 4.56 -4.61
N LEU A 105 -4.77 3.91 -3.67
CA LEU A 105 -4.78 2.44 -3.60
C LEU A 105 -6.09 1.92 -3.01
N VAL A 106 -6.82 1.15 -3.82
CA VAL A 106 -8.08 0.49 -3.43
C VAL A 106 -8.06 -0.99 -3.79
N GLY A 107 -8.91 -1.78 -3.12
CA GLY A 107 -9.22 -3.15 -3.52
C GLY A 107 -10.39 -3.20 -4.52
N SER A 108 -10.76 -4.38 -5.00
CA SER A 108 -11.81 -4.52 -6.01
C SER A 108 -13.21 -4.03 -5.57
N ALA A 109 -13.45 -3.95 -4.26
CA ALA A 109 -14.67 -3.38 -3.69
C ALA A 109 -14.66 -1.83 -3.62
N GLY A 110 -13.60 -1.18 -4.11
CA GLY A 110 -13.41 0.27 -4.04
C GLY A 110 -12.98 0.79 -2.66
N MET A 111 -12.77 -0.11 -1.69
CA MET A 111 -12.36 0.27 -0.34
C MET A 111 -10.87 0.65 -0.30
N PRO A 112 -10.50 1.76 0.37
CA PRO A 112 -9.12 2.25 0.42
C PRO A 112 -8.22 1.30 1.22
N ALA A 113 -6.97 1.19 0.80
CA ALA A 113 -5.97 0.44 1.53
C ALA A 113 -5.74 1.05 2.93
N GLY A 114 -5.59 0.19 3.93
CA GLY A 114 -5.26 0.59 5.29
C GLY A 114 -3.84 1.13 5.40
N ALA A 115 -3.61 1.95 6.42
CA ALA A 115 -2.28 2.48 6.73
C ALA A 115 -1.27 1.34 6.96
N THR A 116 -0.03 1.56 6.55
CA THR A 116 1.06 0.60 6.71
C THR A 116 2.30 1.33 7.19
N TYR A 117 3.04 0.72 8.11
CA TYR A 117 4.39 1.13 8.45
C TYR A 117 5.27 -0.11 8.45
N PHE A 118 6.43 -0.02 7.83
CA PHE A 118 7.45 -1.06 7.78
C PHE A 118 8.81 -0.42 7.98
N ARG A 119 9.64 -1.04 8.81
CA ARG A 119 11.04 -0.69 9.01
C ARG A 119 11.87 -1.99 9.06
N THR A 120 13.10 -1.95 8.58
CA THR A 120 13.97 -3.14 8.50
C THR A 120 14.59 -3.55 9.84
N ASP A 121 14.53 -2.67 10.84
CA ASP A 121 14.99 -2.87 12.22
C ASP A 121 13.87 -3.23 13.20
N ASP A 122 12.62 -3.33 12.73
CA ASP A 122 11.45 -3.87 13.46
C ASP A 122 11.35 -5.40 13.31
#